data_AF-A0A938DT80-F1
#
_entry.id   AF-A0A938DT80-F1
#
_cell.length_a   1.000
_cell.length_b   1.000
_cell.length_c   1.000
_cell.angle_alpha   90.00
_cell.angle_beta   90.00
_cell.angle_gamma   90.00
#
_symmetry.space_group_name_H-M   'P 1'
#
loop_
_entity.id
_entity.type
_entity.pdbx_description
1 polymer ?
#
loop_
_entity_poly.entity_id
_entity_poly.type
_entity_poly.pdbx_seq_one_letter_code
_entity_poly.pdbx_strand_id
1 'polypeptide(L)'
;MVRMGSSGRCSAGSVRSGNLPAGQVSEVCVTVSTSGPDRLDELLAGTPIPVDYDLLSIDIDGHDIHVLRSLRRYLPKVICIEYNPTAPNDVVYEQPAGSAEQHGSSAAAAVSAGEDMGYVLAAVTECNVILVRHDVAESVVGSARPTLDDLRDDREFRCYVFSGYNGDILTSSPLVLPWRSITVRWSDTQVLPKFLRFYPGARGKLGELAFAGWLLTHDRRVLRDMFRRVRTRSRSG
;
A
#
# COMPACT_ATOMS: atom_id res chain seq x y z
N MET A 1 23.23 1.87 -11.56
CA MET A 1 22.10 1.13 -10.96
C MET A 1 22.22 1.27 -9.45
N VAL A 2 21.37 2.09 -8.82
CA VAL A 2 21.30 2.14 -7.36
C VAL A 2 20.32 1.04 -6.95
N ARG A 3 20.82 -0.05 -6.36
CA ARG A 3 19.97 -1.09 -5.79
C ARG A 3 19.81 -0.78 -4.31
N MET A 4 18.61 -0.37 -3.92
CA MET A 4 18.24 -0.28 -2.52
C MET A 4 17.57 -1.60 -2.11
N GLY A 5 17.65 -1.97 -0.84
CA GLY A 5 17.03 -3.17 -0.30
C GLY A 5 16.89 -3.03 1.22
N SER A 6 15.83 -3.61 1.79
CA SER A 6 15.50 -3.38 3.19
C SER A 6 16.42 -4.10 4.19
N SER A 7 16.66 -3.42 5.33
CA SER A 7 17.03 -3.85 6.70
C SER A 7 18.05 -4.97 6.97
N GLY A 8 18.66 -5.61 5.97
CA GLY A 8 19.87 -6.40 6.14
C GLY A 8 21.06 -5.48 6.30
N ARG A 9 22.01 -5.82 7.18
CA ARG A 9 23.35 -5.21 7.14
C ARG A 9 23.82 -5.20 5.68
N CYS A 10 23.93 -4.03 5.07
CA CYS A 10 24.84 -3.81 3.97
C CYS A 10 26.22 -4.10 4.54
N SER A 11 26.64 -5.37 4.51
CA SER A 11 28.05 -5.67 4.61
C SER A 11 28.71 -4.92 3.46
N ALA A 12 29.86 -4.32 3.70
CA ALA A 12 30.74 -3.82 2.65
C ALA A 12 31.31 -5.00 1.80
N GLY A 13 30.51 -6.02 1.52
CA GLY A 13 30.76 -6.95 0.45
C GLY A 13 30.52 -6.17 -0.83
N SER A 14 31.60 -5.89 -1.55
CA SER A 14 31.56 -5.34 -2.90
C SER A 14 30.38 -5.96 -3.65
N VAL A 15 29.60 -5.15 -4.36
CA VAL A 15 28.88 -5.65 -5.53
C VAL A 15 29.87 -6.54 -6.27
N ARG A 16 29.47 -7.75 -6.68
CA ARG A 16 30.37 -8.65 -7.40
C ARG A 16 30.81 -7.93 -8.68
N SER A 17 31.96 -7.26 -8.61
CA SER A 17 32.52 -6.39 -9.63
C SER A 17 32.82 -7.13 -10.93
N GLY A 18 32.80 -8.47 -10.90
CA GLY A 18 32.95 -9.32 -12.07
C GLY A 18 31.80 -9.28 -13.08
N ASN A 19 30.62 -8.76 -12.72
CA ASN A 19 29.46 -8.72 -13.62
C ASN A 19 29.15 -7.34 -14.20
N LEU A 20 29.89 -6.30 -13.80
CA LEU A 20 29.67 -4.93 -14.26
C LEU A 20 30.94 -4.40 -14.94
N PRO A 21 30.81 -3.70 -16.07
CA PRO A 21 31.98 -3.10 -16.72
C PRO A 21 32.69 -2.15 -15.76
N ALA A 22 33.98 -2.40 -15.52
CA ALA A 22 34.79 -1.54 -14.66
C ALA A 22 34.80 -0.10 -15.19
N GLY A 23 34.65 0.89 -14.30
CA GLY A 23 34.69 2.31 -14.64
C GLY A 23 33.42 2.90 -15.27
N GLN A 24 32.35 2.11 -15.44
CA GLN A 24 31.05 2.59 -15.95
C GLN A 24 29.97 2.69 -14.85
N VAL A 25 30.27 2.23 -13.63
CA VAL A 25 29.30 2.15 -12.54
C VAL A 25 29.84 2.89 -11.31
N SER A 26 29.03 3.82 -10.80
CA SER A 26 29.21 4.38 -9.46
C SER A 26 28.39 3.58 -8.46
N GLU A 27 29.07 2.98 -7.48
CA GLU A 27 28.44 2.21 -6.41
C GLU A 27 28.35 3.07 -5.15
N VAL A 28 27.14 3.19 -4.59
CA VAL A 28 26.89 3.89 -3.33
C VAL A 28 26.13 2.93 -2.43
N CYS A 29 26.75 2.54 -1.31
CA CYS A 29 26.19 1.59 -0.36
C CYS A 29 25.88 2.32 0.95
N VAL A 30 24.63 2.76 1.08
CA VAL A 30 24.16 3.60 2.20
C VAL A 30 22.68 3.34 2.44
N THR A 31 22.24 3.56 3.68
CA THR A 31 20.80 3.60 3.99
C THR A 31 20.23 4.93 3.52
N VAL A 32 19.22 4.89 2.65
CA VAL A 32 18.58 6.11 2.14
C VAL A 32 17.54 6.63 3.14
N SER A 33 17.53 7.95 3.30
CA SER A 33 16.57 8.68 4.14
C SER A 33 15.74 9.64 3.29
N THR A 34 14.55 9.99 3.77
CA THR A 34 13.70 11.02 3.16
C THR A 34 14.13 12.44 3.55
N SER A 35 15.05 12.57 4.52
CA SER A 35 15.58 13.84 5.03
C SER A 35 17.09 13.77 5.35
N GLY A 36 17.75 14.93 5.37
CA GLY A 36 19.18 15.01 5.73
C GLY A 36 20.15 14.60 4.62
N PRO A 37 21.41 14.25 4.97
CA PRO A 37 22.49 14.02 4.01
C PRO A 37 22.35 12.69 3.25
N ASP A 38 21.55 11.76 3.76
CA ASP A 38 21.32 10.44 3.13
C ASP A 38 20.09 10.46 2.19
N ARG A 39 19.62 11.66 1.81
CA ARG A 39 18.61 11.82 0.76
C ARG A 39 19.17 11.44 -0.59
N LEU A 40 18.31 10.90 -1.45
CA LEU A 40 18.71 10.50 -2.80
C LEU A 40 19.34 11.65 -3.59
N ASP A 41 18.82 12.88 -3.48
CA ASP A 41 19.44 14.06 -4.12
C ASP A 41 20.90 14.27 -3.72
N GLU A 42 21.21 14.14 -2.42
CA GLU A 42 22.56 14.39 -1.88
C GLU A 42 23.51 13.25 -2.23
N LEU A 43 23.02 12.01 -2.17
CA LEU A 43 23.77 10.83 -2.57
C LEU A 43 24.13 10.87 -4.06
N LEU A 44 23.17 11.23 -4.93
CA LEU A 44 23.41 11.32 -6.37
C LEU A 44 24.34 12.48 -6.72
N ALA A 45 24.31 13.60 -5.98
CA ALA A 45 25.23 14.73 -6.17
C ALA A 45 26.71 14.38 -5.94
N GLY A 46 26.99 13.30 -5.20
CA GLY A 46 28.33 12.73 -5.07
C GLY A 46 28.79 11.89 -6.28
N THR A 47 27.98 11.77 -7.32
CA THR A 47 28.26 10.91 -8.49
C THR A 47 28.27 11.72 -9.80
N PRO A 48 28.86 11.18 -10.88
CA PRO A 48 28.81 11.81 -12.21
C PRO A 48 27.45 11.72 -12.92
N ILE A 49 26.40 11.19 -12.27
CA ILE A 49 25.10 10.98 -12.90
C ILE A 49 24.49 12.35 -13.29
N PRO A 50 23.99 12.50 -14.52
CA PRO A 50 23.36 13.76 -14.92
C PRO A 50 22.04 13.95 -14.16
N VAL A 51 21.57 15.20 -14.07
CA VAL A 51 20.28 15.52 -13.43
C VAL A 51 19.10 14.82 -14.10
N ASP A 52 19.17 14.61 -15.41
CA ASP A 52 18.12 14.10 -16.29
C ASP A 52 18.40 12.67 -16.81
N TYR A 53 18.97 11.81 -15.96
CA TYR A 53 19.29 10.42 -16.29
C TYR A 53 18.06 9.59 -16.71
N ASP A 54 18.29 8.44 -17.35
CA ASP A 54 17.21 7.74 -18.05
C ASP A 54 16.27 6.94 -17.12
N LEU A 55 16.79 6.23 -16.11
CA LEU A 55 16.00 5.31 -15.30
C LEU A 55 16.32 5.40 -13.80
N LEU A 56 15.28 5.60 -12.99
CA LEU A 56 15.27 5.40 -11.54
C LEU A 56 14.49 4.13 -11.21
N SER A 57 15.06 3.25 -10.37
CA SER A 57 14.36 2.08 -9.82
C SER A 57 14.37 2.17 -8.31
N ILE A 58 13.21 2.06 -7.68
CA ILE A 58 13.03 2.08 -6.22
C ILE A 58 12.28 0.81 -5.81
N ASP A 59 12.92 0.04 -4.93
CA ASP A 59 12.44 -1.22 -4.38
C ASP A 59 13.02 -1.32 -2.95
N ILE A 60 12.27 -0.81 -1.97
CA ILE A 60 12.70 -0.69 -0.58
C ILE A 60 11.67 -1.25 0.42
N ASP A 61 10.79 -2.12 -0.06
CA ASP A 61 9.80 -2.85 0.75
C ASP A 61 8.90 -1.92 1.58
N GLY A 62 8.33 -0.89 0.94
CA GLY A 62 7.16 -0.16 1.43
C GLY A 62 7.32 1.33 1.70
N HIS A 63 8.54 1.86 1.69
CA HIS A 63 8.81 3.30 1.84
C HIS A 63 9.05 4.03 0.50
N ASP A 64 8.81 3.35 -0.61
CA ASP A 64 9.21 3.70 -1.97
C ASP A 64 8.69 5.08 -2.39
N ILE A 65 7.40 5.34 -2.13
CA ILE A 65 6.75 6.62 -2.45
C ILE A 65 7.38 7.78 -1.68
N HIS A 66 7.79 7.57 -0.43
CA HIS A 66 8.41 8.61 0.39
C HIS A 66 9.80 8.96 -0.11
N VAL A 67 10.58 7.95 -0.52
CA VAL A 67 11.89 8.18 -1.14
C VAL A 67 11.71 8.88 -2.49
N LEU A 68 10.75 8.45 -3.30
CA LEU A 68 10.43 9.11 -4.57
C LEU A 68 10.09 10.60 -4.35
N ARG A 69 9.14 10.92 -3.45
CA ARG A 69 8.76 12.30 -3.13
C ARG A 69 9.88 13.12 -2.49
N SER A 70 10.90 12.47 -1.93
CA SER A 70 12.08 13.16 -1.41
C SER A 70 13.04 13.61 -2.52
N LEU A 71 12.90 13.11 -3.75
CA LEU A 71 13.71 13.51 -4.89
C LEU A 71 13.21 14.86 -5.45
N ARG A 72 14.06 15.89 -5.40
CA ARG A 72 13.71 17.26 -5.80
C ARG A 72 14.65 17.86 -6.83
N ARG A 73 15.92 17.45 -6.84
CA ARG A 73 16.94 17.99 -7.76
C ARG A 73 17.01 17.18 -9.04
N TYR A 74 16.95 15.85 -8.93
CA TYR A 74 17.06 14.97 -10.10
C TYR A 74 15.70 14.67 -10.71
N LEU A 75 15.69 14.54 -12.04
CA LEU A 75 14.50 14.37 -12.87
C LEU A 75 14.72 13.20 -13.82
N PRO A 76 14.66 11.94 -13.34
CA PRO A 76 14.77 10.78 -14.21
C PRO A 76 13.74 10.82 -15.36
N LYS A 77 14.04 10.24 -16.51
CA LYS A 77 13.06 10.12 -17.61
C LYS A 77 12.03 9.03 -17.34
N VAL A 78 12.44 7.96 -16.68
CA VAL A 78 11.61 6.80 -16.32
C VAL A 78 11.80 6.46 -14.86
N ILE A 79 10.71 6.17 -14.15
CA ILE A 79 10.70 5.65 -12.79
C ILE A 79 10.06 4.28 -12.80
N CYS A 80 10.73 3.29 -12.21
CA CYS A 80 10.17 2.01 -11.83
C CYS A 80 10.06 2.00 -10.31
N ILE A 81 8.86 1.85 -9.76
CA ILE A 81 8.61 1.92 -8.32
C ILE A 81 7.81 0.69 -7.86
N GLU A 82 8.28 0.03 -6.80
CA GLU A 82 7.59 -1.09 -6.18
C GLU A 82 6.24 -0.65 -5.58
N TYR A 83 5.25 -1.54 -5.64
CA TYR A 83 3.98 -1.41 -4.93
C TYR A 83 3.54 -2.77 -4.36
N ASN A 84 2.60 -2.75 -3.40
CA ASN A 84 1.96 -3.96 -2.88
C ASN A 84 0.91 -4.48 -3.89
N PRO A 85 1.13 -5.65 -4.53
CA PRO A 85 0.23 -6.19 -5.55
C PRO A 85 -1.16 -6.57 -5.02
N THR A 86 -1.31 -6.76 -3.71
CA THR A 86 -2.57 -7.21 -3.11
C THR A 86 -3.57 -6.10 -2.87
N ALA A 87 -3.20 -4.83 -3.07
CA ALA A 87 -4.12 -3.69 -3.00
C ALA A 87 -4.87 -3.53 -4.34
N PRO A 88 -6.22 -3.58 -4.38
CA PRO A 88 -7.00 -3.31 -5.59
C PRO A 88 -6.72 -1.93 -6.21
N ASN A 89 -6.97 -1.76 -7.51
CA ASN A 89 -6.72 -0.54 -8.29
C ASN A 89 -7.45 0.69 -7.73
N ASP A 90 -8.61 0.50 -7.10
CA ASP A 90 -9.44 1.56 -6.50
C ASP A 90 -9.04 1.92 -5.06
N VAL A 91 -8.07 1.21 -4.48
CA VAL A 91 -7.57 1.48 -3.13
C VAL A 91 -6.35 2.40 -3.23
N VAL A 92 -6.51 3.64 -2.77
CA VAL A 92 -5.40 4.57 -2.55
C VAL A 92 -4.90 4.40 -1.13
N TYR A 93 -3.90 3.55 -0.96
CA TYR A 93 -3.21 3.34 0.31
C TYR A 93 -1.72 3.64 0.17
N GLU A 94 -1.23 4.50 1.05
CA GLU A 94 0.19 4.80 1.22
C GLU A 94 0.59 4.39 2.64
N GLN A 95 1.65 3.59 2.74
CA GLN A 95 2.21 3.24 4.04
C GLN A 95 2.67 4.52 4.76
N PRO A 96 2.33 4.72 6.05
CA PRO A 96 2.78 5.91 6.79
C PRO A 96 4.31 6.02 6.84
N ALA A 97 4.84 7.25 6.77
CA ALA A 97 6.28 7.49 6.87
C ALA A 97 6.83 7.08 8.26
N GLY A 98 8.01 6.44 8.29
CA GLY A 98 8.67 6.04 9.54
C GLY A 98 8.01 4.85 10.24
N SER A 99 7.04 4.22 9.58
CA SER A 99 6.38 3.00 10.00
C SER A 99 7.39 1.83 9.97
N ALA A 100 7.38 1.01 11.02
CA ALA A 100 8.16 -0.24 11.02
C ALA A 100 7.39 -1.39 10.33
N GLU A 101 6.11 -1.16 10.07
CA GLU A 101 5.23 -2.04 9.34
C GLU A 101 5.66 -2.17 7.87
N GLN A 102 5.37 -3.31 7.26
CA GLN A 102 5.70 -3.63 5.86
C GLN A 102 4.40 -3.89 5.11
N HIS A 103 3.49 -2.92 5.14
CA HIS A 103 2.23 -3.01 4.40
C HIS A 103 2.44 -2.76 2.91
N GLY A 104 3.46 -1.97 2.54
CA GLY A 104 3.62 -1.48 1.19
C GLY A 104 2.55 -0.47 0.80
N SER A 105 2.76 0.22 -0.32
CA SER A 105 1.80 1.17 -0.85
C SER A 105 1.08 0.59 -2.07
N SER A 106 -0.16 0.98 -2.30
CA SER A 106 -0.96 0.57 -3.47
C SER A 106 -0.40 1.10 -4.78
N ALA A 107 -0.70 0.42 -5.90
CA ALA A 107 -0.40 0.92 -7.24
C ALA A 107 -1.00 2.32 -7.48
N ALA A 108 -2.25 2.53 -7.05
CA ALA A 108 -2.93 3.81 -7.21
C ALA A 108 -2.21 4.96 -6.48
N ALA A 109 -1.70 4.72 -5.27
CA ALA A 109 -0.89 5.71 -4.56
C ALA A 109 0.44 6.01 -5.27
N ALA A 110 1.10 4.98 -5.83
CA ALA A 110 2.35 5.16 -6.58
C ALA A 110 2.13 5.95 -7.88
N VAL A 111 1.05 5.66 -8.62
CA VAL A 111 0.63 6.43 -9.81
C VAL A 111 0.36 7.89 -9.43
N SER A 112 -0.48 8.12 -8.42
CA SER A 112 -0.80 9.47 -7.94
C SER A 112 0.45 10.26 -7.52
N ALA A 113 1.39 9.63 -6.82
CA ALA A 113 2.65 10.28 -6.44
C ALA A 113 3.52 10.63 -7.67
N GLY A 114 3.52 9.80 -8.70
CA GLY A 114 4.17 10.07 -9.98
C GLY A 114 3.55 11.24 -10.72
N GLU A 115 2.22 11.28 -10.81
CA GLU A 115 1.45 12.35 -11.44
C GLU A 115 1.70 13.69 -10.77
N ASP A 116 1.70 13.74 -9.44
CA ASP A 116 2.04 14.94 -8.65
C ASP A 116 3.46 15.46 -8.97
N MET A 117 4.35 14.59 -9.43
CA MET A 117 5.74 14.91 -9.79
C MET A 117 5.95 15.16 -11.29
N GLY A 118 4.88 15.21 -12.09
CA GLY A 118 4.97 15.45 -13.53
C GLY A 118 5.34 14.22 -14.36
N TYR A 119 4.95 13.03 -13.88
CA TYR A 119 5.09 11.77 -14.62
C TYR A 119 3.72 11.22 -15.03
N VAL A 120 3.74 10.30 -15.97
CA VAL A 120 2.59 9.67 -16.60
C VAL A 120 2.75 8.16 -16.50
N LEU A 121 1.67 7.46 -16.19
CA LEU A 121 1.65 6.00 -16.19
C LEU A 121 1.96 5.44 -17.58
N ALA A 122 2.93 4.52 -17.66
CA ALA A 122 3.32 3.86 -18.90
C ALA A 122 3.08 2.37 -18.91
N ALA A 123 3.37 1.68 -17.79
CA ALA A 123 3.17 0.26 -17.68
C ALA A 123 3.03 -0.16 -16.21
N VAL A 124 2.50 -1.35 -16.00
CA VAL A 124 2.41 -2.00 -14.70
C VAL A 124 2.90 -3.43 -14.85
N THR A 125 3.75 -3.88 -13.93
CA THR A 125 4.12 -5.28 -13.76
C THR A 125 3.43 -5.85 -12.52
N GLU A 126 3.71 -7.12 -12.20
CA GLU A 126 3.14 -7.75 -11.01
C GLU A 126 3.38 -6.91 -9.74
N CYS A 127 4.58 -6.35 -9.54
CA CYS A 127 4.91 -5.58 -8.34
C CYS A 127 5.47 -4.17 -8.60
N ASN A 128 5.53 -3.70 -9.86
CA ASN A 128 6.07 -2.37 -10.16
C ASN A 128 5.13 -1.52 -11.01
N VAL A 129 5.10 -0.22 -10.72
CA VAL A 129 4.55 0.79 -11.60
C VAL A 129 5.70 1.43 -12.38
N ILE A 130 5.54 1.59 -13.70
CA ILE A 130 6.48 2.29 -14.57
C ILE A 130 5.86 3.61 -14.99
N LEU A 131 6.53 4.69 -14.63
CA LEU A 131 6.15 6.07 -14.88
C LEU A 131 7.16 6.72 -15.82
N VAL A 132 6.69 7.54 -16.75
CA VAL A 132 7.52 8.29 -17.70
C VAL A 132 7.31 9.78 -17.53
N ARG A 133 8.38 10.57 -17.63
CA ARG A 133 8.31 12.02 -17.45
C ARG A 133 7.42 12.64 -18.54
N HIS A 134 6.62 13.63 -18.18
CA HIS A 134 5.59 14.17 -19.05
C HIS A 134 6.10 14.66 -20.42
N ASP A 135 7.30 15.23 -20.47
CA ASP A 135 7.93 15.75 -21.70
C ASP A 135 8.29 14.66 -22.73
N VAL A 136 8.55 13.43 -22.29
CA VAL A 136 8.84 12.29 -23.17
C VAL A 136 7.64 11.36 -23.34
N ALA A 137 6.58 11.55 -22.55
CA ALA A 137 5.47 10.62 -22.47
C ALA A 137 4.76 10.43 -23.82
N GLU A 138 4.60 11.47 -24.63
CA GLU A 138 3.94 11.38 -25.96
C GLU A 138 4.61 10.33 -26.86
N SER A 139 5.95 10.32 -26.88
CA SER A 139 6.73 9.37 -27.69
C SER A 139 6.67 7.93 -27.17
N VAL A 140 6.30 7.73 -25.90
CA VAL A 140 6.32 6.41 -25.26
C VAL A 140 4.93 5.77 -25.22
N VAL A 141 3.90 6.52 -24.80
CA VAL A 141 2.54 5.98 -24.57
C VAL A 141 1.47 6.65 -25.43
N GLY A 142 1.85 7.62 -26.27
CA GLY A 142 0.93 8.39 -27.09
C GLY A 142 -0.02 9.29 -26.29
N SER A 143 -0.90 9.99 -27.01
CA SER A 143 -1.80 10.98 -26.44
C SER A 143 -2.95 10.39 -25.61
N ALA A 144 -3.30 9.12 -25.82
CA ALA A 144 -4.47 8.50 -25.18
C ALA A 144 -4.28 8.28 -23.67
N ARG A 145 -3.02 8.12 -23.21
CA ARG A 145 -2.59 7.86 -21.82
C ARG A 145 -3.33 6.67 -21.17
N PRO A 146 -2.67 5.52 -20.94
CA PRO A 146 -3.35 4.37 -20.32
C PRO A 146 -3.73 4.67 -18.87
N THR A 147 -4.85 4.12 -18.42
CA THR A 147 -5.24 4.12 -17.00
C THR A 147 -4.65 2.92 -16.27
N LEU A 148 -4.72 2.94 -14.94
CA LEU A 148 -4.30 1.79 -14.13
C LEU A 148 -5.15 0.55 -14.44
N ASP A 149 -6.47 0.73 -14.65
CA ASP A 149 -7.39 -0.36 -14.99
C ASP A 149 -7.13 -0.93 -16.39
N ASP A 150 -6.61 -0.13 -17.34
CA ASP A 150 -6.21 -0.64 -18.67
C ASP A 150 -5.00 -1.57 -18.59
N LEU A 151 -4.11 -1.34 -17.61
CA LEU A 151 -2.79 -1.97 -17.53
C LEU A 151 -2.70 -3.09 -16.49
N ARG A 152 -3.62 -3.13 -15.52
CA ARG A 152 -3.57 -4.07 -14.40
C ARG A 152 -4.94 -4.71 -14.16
N ASP A 153 -4.98 -6.02 -14.36
CA ASP A 153 -6.09 -6.86 -13.89
C ASP A 153 -5.89 -7.23 -12.42
N ASP A 154 -6.74 -6.70 -11.54
CA ASP A 154 -6.66 -6.89 -10.10
C ASP A 154 -7.77 -7.81 -9.54
N ARG A 155 -8.51 -8.52 -10.40
CA ARG A 155 -9.69 -9.30 -10.03
C ARG A 155 -9.42 -10.31 -8.92
N GLU A 156 -8.23 -10.92 -8.89
CA GLU A 156 -7.87 -11.91 -7.87
C GLU A 156 -7.61 -11.31 -6.48
N PHE A 157 -7.30 -10.01 -6.41
CA PHE A 157 -7.02 -9.30 -5.16
C PHE A 157 -8.26 -8.60 -4.57
N ARG A 158 -9.39 -8.63 -5.28
CA ARG A 158 -10.64 -8.02 -4.81
C ARG A 158 -11.38 -8.92 -3.81
N CYS A 159 -11.61 -8.39 -2.61
CA CYS A 159 -12.39 -9.03 -1.56
C CYS A 159 -13.34 -8.01 -0.90
N TYR A 160 -14.64 -8.14 -1.19
CA TYR A 160 -15.67 -7.29 -0.61
C TYR A 160 -16.16 -7.86 0.71
N VAL A 161 -16.23 -7.02 1.73
CA VAL A 161 -16.72 -7.37 3.07
C VAL A 161 -18.11 -6.78 3.30
N PHE A 162 -19.05 -7.58 3.75
CA PHE A 162 -20.42 -7.16 4.05
C PHE A 162 -20.99 -7.88 5.27
N SER A 163 -22.07 -7.34 5.85
CA SER A 163 -22.70 -7.90 7.05
C SER A 163 -23.99 -8.66 6.71
N GLY A 164 -24.11 -9.89 7.23
CA GLY A 164 -25.35 -10.63 7.22
C GLY A 164 -26.32 -10.11 8.29
N TYR A 165 -27.62 -10.30 8.07
CA TYR A 165 -28.67 -9.90 9.01
C TYR A 165 -28.54 -10.53 10.42
N ASN A 166 -27.85 -11.65 10.52
CA ASN A 166 -27.54 -12.35 11.78
C ASN A 166 -26.24 -11.88 12.44
N GLY A 167 -25.55 -10.87 11.90
CA GLY A 167 -24.27 -10.38 12.41
C GLY A 167 -23.05 -11.17 11.93
N ASP A 168 -23.19 -12.07 10.96
CA ASP A 168 -22.03 -12.65 10.27
C ASP A 168 -21.29 -11.56 9.47
N ILE A 169 -19.95 -11.61 9.50
CA ILE A 169 -19.10 -10.92 8.52
C ILE A 169 -18.91 -11.84 7.33
N LEU A 170 -19.29 -11.41 6.14
CA LEU A 170 -19.24 -12.19 4.92
C LEU A 170 -18.23 -11.56 3.96
N THR A 171 -17.56 -12.41 3.17
CA THR A 171 -16.62 -11.98 2.13
C THR A 171 -17.05 -12.53 0.77
N SER A 172 -16.87 -11.76 -0.30
CA SER A 172 -17.15 -12.21 -1.68
C SER A 172 -16.25 -13.34 -2.14
N SER A 173 -15.04 -13.40 -1.58
CA SER A 173 -13.99 -14.37 -1.86
C SER A 173 -13.18 -14.63 -0.57
N PRO A 174 -12.47 -15.75 -0.45
CA PRO A 174 -11.47 -15.92 0.61
C PRO A 174 -10.35 -14.89 0.46
N LEU A 175 -9.88 -14.31 1.57
CA LEU A 175 -8.74 -13.39 1.56
C LEU A 175 -7.44 -14.21 1.57
N VAL A 176 -6.58 -14.01 0.58
CA VAL A 176 -5.29 -14.70 0.47
C VAL A 176 -4.19 -13.84 1.09
N LEU A 177 -3.35 -14.45 1.93
CA LEU A 177 -2.13 -13.86 2.48
C LEU A 177 -0.92 -14.51 1.79
N PRO A 178 -0.48 -13.98 0.63
CA PRO A 178 0.41 -14.73 -0.28
C PRO A 178 1.79 -15.01 0.33
N TRP A 179 2.37 -14.08 1.11
CA TRP A 179 3.68 -14.25 1.76
C TRP A 179 3.73 -15.32 2.86
N ARG A 180 2.58 -15.90 3.24
CA ARG A 180 2.48 -17.00 4.22
C ARG A 180 1.68 -18.18 3.70
N SER A 181 1.17 -18.12 2.47
CA SER A 181 0.31 -19.13 1.86
C SER A 181 -0.92 -19.48 2.71
N ILE A 182 -1.48 -18.49 3.41
CA ILE A 182 -2.69 -18.66 4.24
C ILE A 182 -3.90 -18.12 3.50
N THR A 183 -5.00 -18.88 3.52
CA THR A 183 -6.30 -18.43 3.03
C THR A 183 -7.25 -18.23 4.20
N VAL A 184 -7.75 -17.00 4.36
CA VAL A 184 -8.69 -16.60 5.40
C VAL A 184 -10.11 -16.68 4.83
N ARG A 185 -10.95 -17.53 5.40
CA ARG A 185 -12.38 -17.59 5.03
C ARG A 185 -13.17 -16.60 5.86
N TRP A 186 -14.37 -16.24 5.40
CA TRP A 186 -15.30 -15.42 6.18
C TRP A 186 -15.50 -15.97 7.61
N SER A 187 -15.56 -17.31 7.78
CA SER A 187 -15.72 -17.96 9.08
C SER A 187 -14.63 -17.61 10.12
N ASP A 188 -13.45 -17.22 9.64
CA ASP A 188 -12.27 -16.93 10.43
C ASP A 188 -12.20 -15.44 10.83
N THR A 189 -13.06 -14.59 10.24
CA THR A 189 -13.11 -13.13 10.45
C THR A 189 -14.15 -12.67 11.48
N GLN A 190 -14.86 -13.61 12.11
CA GLN A 190 -16.05 -13.30 12.90
C GLN A 190 -15.71 -12.60 14.21
N VAL A 191 -16.31 -11.44 14.43
CA VAL A 191 -16.22 -10.70 15.70
C VAL A 191 -17.21 -11.25 16.73
N LEU A 192 -18.43 -11.59 16.31
CA LEU A 192 -19.45 -12.13 17.21
C LEU A 192 -19.27 -13.64 17.42
N PRO A 193 -19.33 -14.13 18.68
CA PRO A 193 -19.32 -15.55 18.93
C PRO A 193 -20.57 -16.21 18.32
N LYS A 194 -20.46 -17.47 17.89
CA LYS A 194 -21.54 -18.19 17.16
C LYS A 194 -22.90 -18.10 17.85
N PHE A 195 -22.93 -18.15 19.18
CA PHE A 195 -24.19 -18.11 19.95
C PHE A 195 -24.86 -16.73 19.97
N LEU A 196 -24.17 -15.66 19.59
CA LEU A 196 -24.67 -14.29 19.45
C LEU A 196 -24.99 -13.89 18.00
N ARG A 197 -24.78 -14.78 17.03
CA ARG A 197 -25.05 -14.51 15.62
C ARG A 197 -26.47 -14.87 15.23
N PHE A 198 -27.40 -13.95 15.46
CA PHE A 198 -28.81 -14.08 15.11
C PHE A 198 -29.40 -12.69 14.81
N TYR A 199 -30.51 -12.65 14.07
CA TYR A 199 -31.22 -11.40 13.81
C TYR A 199 -31.71 -10.76 15.12
N PRO A 200 -31.57 -9.44 15.31
CA PRO A 200 -32.06 -8.78 16.53
C PRO A 200 -33.52 -9.14 16.86
N GLY A 201 -33.78 -9.50 18.12
CA GLY A 201 -35.09 -9.96 18.58
C GLY A 201 -35.40 -11.44 18.36
N ALA A 202 -34.64 -12.17 17.52
CA ALA A 202 -34.93 -13.58 17.22
C ALA A 202 -34.82 -14.53 18.43
N ARG A 203 -34.06 -14.16 19.46
CA ARG A 203 -33.90 -14.93 20.71
C ARG A 203 -34.60 -14.30 21.92
N GLY A 204 -35.51 -13.35 21.68
CA GLY A 204 -36.20 -12.61 22.72
C GLY A 204 -35.25 -11.90 23.70
N LYS A 205 -35.76 -11.54 24.88
CA LYS A 205 -35.02 -10.74 25.87
C LYS A 205 -33.72 -11.39 26.35
N LEU A 206 -33.67 -12.72 26.43
CA LEU A 206 -32.48 -13.43 26.88
C LEU A 206 -31.30 -13.26 25.91
N GLY A 207 -31.58 -13.33 24.60
CA GLY A 207 -30.56 -13.07 23.57
C GLY A 207 -30.05 -11.64 23.61
N GLU A 208 -30.96 -10.67 23.76
CA GLU A 208 -30.58 -9.25 23.88
C GLU A 208 -29.74 -8.96 25.13
N LEU A 209 -30.07 -9.58 26.27
CA LEU A 209 -29.28 -9.46 27.49
C LEU A 209 -27.89 -10.09 27.32
N ALA A 210 -27.78 -11.25 26.66
CA ALA A 210 -26.50 -11.89 26.38
C ALA A 210 -25.64 -11.01 25.45
N PHE A 211 -26.23 -10.42 24.42
CA PHE A 211 -25.53 -9.49 23.53
C PHE A 211 -25.07 -8.22 24.27
N ALA A 212 -25.93 -7.61 25.09
CA ALA A 212 -25.57 -6.46 25.92
C ALA A 212 -24.43 -6.80 26.91
N GLY A 213 -24.46 -7.99 27.51
CA GLY A 213 -23.39 -8.50 28.37
C GLY A 213 -22.05 -8.65 27.63
N TRP A 214 -22.08 -9.13 26.38
CA TRP A 214 -20.89 -9.22 25.55
C TRP A 214 -20.34 -7.82 25.19
N LEU A 215 -21.18 -6.86 24.84
CA LEU A 215 -20.77 -5.47 24.56
C LEU A 215 -20.06 -4.82 25.76
N LEU A 216 -20.53 -5.07 26.99
CA LEU A 216 -19.92 -4.53 28.22
C LEU A 216 -18.46 -4.96 28.42
N THR A 217 -18.10 -6.12 27.89
CA THR A 217 -16.78 -6.74 28.04
C THR A 217 -15.86 -6.53 26.83
N HIS A 218 -16.42 -6.31 25.63
CA HIS A 218 -15.64 -6.28 24.38
C HIS A 218 -15.67 -4.93 23.64
N ASP A 219 -16.76 -4.15 23.70
CA ASP A 219 -16.80 -2.83 23.08
C ASP A 219 -17.69 -1.84 23.84
N ARG A 220 -17.07 -1.19 24.84
CA ARG A 220 -17.72 -0.16 25.68
C ARG A 220 -18.08 1.11 24.91
N ARG A 221 -17.58 1.32 23.68
CA ARG A 221 -17.92 2.49 22.86
C ARG A 221 -19.31 2.33 22.25
N VAL A 222 -19.60 1.16 21.68
CA VAL A 222 -20.92 0.83 21.11
C VAL A 222 -22.02 0.92 22.16
N LEU A 223 -21.76 0.42 23.38
CA LEU A 223 -22.69 0.51 24.49
C LEU A 223 -23.01 1.97 24.85
N ARG A 224 -22.00 2.83 24.90
CA ARG A 224 -22.14 4.27 25.18
C ARG A 224 -22.99 4.96 24.11
N ASP A 225 -22.81 4.59 22.84
CA ASP A 225 -23.57 5.17 21.73
C ASP A 225 -25.02 4.64 21.67
N MET A 226 -25.26 3.39 22.04
CA MET A 226 -26.63 2.86 22.22
C MET A 226 -27.40 3.64 23.28
N PHE A 227 -26.81 3.89 24.45
CA PHE A 227 -27.46 4.69 25.50
C PHE A 227 -27.73 6.13 25.06
N ARG A 228 -26.83 6.73 24.26
CA ARG A 228 -27.08 8.06 23.67
C ARG A 228 -28.29 8.07 22.74
N ARG A 229 -28.44 7.07 21.87
CA ARG A 229 -29.57 6.97 20.91
C ARG A 229 -30.92 6.74 21.59
N VAL A 230 -30.96 6.00 22.71
CA VAL A 230 -32.18 5.82 23.51
C VAL A 230 -32.61 7.14 24.16
N ARG A 231 -31.64 7.91 24.67
CA ARG A 231 -31.87 9.18 25.38
C ARG A 231 -32.28 10.34 24.45
N THR A 232 -31.91 10.28 23.17
CA THR A 232 -32.38 11.25 22.16
C THR A 232 -33.79 10.92 21.67
N ARG A 233 -34.15 9.64 21.53
CA ARG A 233 -35.52 9.20 21.21
C ARG A 233 -36.53 9.51 22.32
N SER A 234 -36.13 9.48 23.59
CA SER A 234 -37.02 9.84 24.71
C SER A 234 -37.21 11.35 24.91
N ARG A 235 -36.51 12.19 24.14
CA ARG A 235 -36.60 13.66 24.20
C ARG A 235 -37.32 14.27 22.99
N SER A 236 -37.65 13.44 22.01
CA SER A 236 -38.28 13.83 20.73
C SER A 236 -39.67 13.19 20.54
N GLY A 237 -40.22 12.62 21.62
CA GLY A 237 -41.60 12.13 21.70
C GLY A 237 -42.33 12.77 22.87
#